data_AF-A0A537ZRE9-F1
#
_entry.id   AF-A0A537ZRE9-F1
#
_cell.length_a   1.000
_cell.length_b   1.000
_cell.length_c   1.000
_cell.angle_alpha   90.00
_cell.angle_beta   90.00
_cell.angle_gamma   90.00
#
_symmetry.space_group_name_H-M   'P 1'
#
loop_
_entity.id
_entity.type
_entity.pdbx_description
1 polymer ?
#
loop_
_entity_poly.entity_id
_entity_poly.type
_entity_poly.pdbx_seq_one_letter_code
_entity_poly.pdbx_strand_id
1 'polypeptide(L)'
;MPVAQPELEQLMDVVRDVAGALAGRLRPGFVDLEELEADGFEGLVKALDDYDSAKGPLTPYVVVRSRGAMIDGLRRKTMTSRRARAAGIAEPEVLSLEHEVDEGVRLMDVIVDPTSPTPEEASLSTAAPAVRSELASLPKRHQRILVLRFLHDRPRTEIAAAEGIPVSRLVLIEKRFRDRLRPPRPADTDQLTEKELAVLRLAAEGASAAETAKSVRRRLETVKSQRCRIIAKLRARNMMNAVAISYQRGLLR
;
A
#
# COMPACT_ATOMS: atom_id res chain seq x y z
N MET A 1 9.23 38.92 37.22
CA MET A 1 9.73 38.65 38.59
C MET A 1 9.84 37.14 38.73
N PRO A 2 10.88 36.57 39.37
CA PRO A 2 10.94 35.14 39.56
C PRO A 2 9.77 34.72 40.47
N VAL A 3 8.87 33.90 39.92
CA VAL A 3 7.74 33.31 40.66
C VAL A 3 8.32 32.42 41.76
N ALA A 4 7.81 32.52 42.99
CA ALA A 4 8.28 31.65 44.06
C ALA A 4 7.93 30.19 43.73
N GLN A 5 8.82 29.23 44.03
CA GLN A 5 8.57 27.79 43.83
C GLN A 5 7.17 27.31 44.26
N PRO A 6 6.60 27.71 45.43
CA PRO A 6 5.26 27.29 45.82
C PRO A 6 4.12 27.91 44.98
N GLU A 7 4.31 29.09 44.39
CA GLU A 7 3.31 29.70 43.48
C GLU A 7 3.32 29.02 42.12
N LEU A 8 4.49 28.56 41.66
CA LEU A 8 4.63 27.82 40.42
C LEU A 8 3.93 26.45 40.49
N GLU A 9 4.07 25.72 41.60
CA GLU A 9 3.36 24.45 41.82
C GLU A 9 1.84 24.61 41.74
N GLN A 10 1.30 25.65 42.36
CA GLN A 10 -0.14 25.94 42.28
C GLN A 10 -0.60 26.22 40.85
N LEU A 11 0.19 26.96 40.07
CA LEU A 11 -0.12 27.22 38.66
C LEU A 11 -0.01 25.95 37.81
N MET A 12 0.93 25.06 38.12
CA MET A 12 1.05 23.76 37.45
C MET A 12 -0.17 22.88 37.74
N ASP A 13 -0.66 22.84 38.97
CA ASP A 13 -1.88 22.10 39.32
C ASP A 13 -3.10 22.62 38.54
N VAL A 14 -3.25 23.95 38.43
CA VAL A 14 -4.29 24.57 37.58
C VAL A 14 -4.18 24.12 36.13
N VAL A 15 -2.98 24.01 35.58
CA VAL A 15 -2.77 23.53 34.21
C VAL A 15 -3.14 22.05 34.05
N ARG A 16 -2.83 21.20 35.04
CA ARG A 16 -3.24 19.79 35.03
C ARG A 16 -4.77 19.65 35.08
N ASP A 17 -5.45 20.45 35.89
CA ASP A 17 -6.92 20.47 35.95
C ASP A 17 -7.53 20.86 34.59
N VAL A 18 -6.96 21.87 33.92
CA VAL A 18 -7.39 22.28 32.58
C VAL A 18 -7.16 21.18 31.55
N ALA A 19 -6.03 20.48 31.61
CA ALA A 19 -5.73 19.34 30.74
C ALA A 19 -6.75 18.22 30.96
N GLY A 20 -7.02 17.82 32.20
CA GLY A 20 -8.01 16.79 32.55
C GLY A 20 -9.41 17.13 32.06
N ALA A 21 -9.85 18.38 32.26
CA ALA A 21 -11.16 18.85 31.79
C ALA A 21 -11.27 18.87 30.26
N LEU A 22 -10.17 19.11 29.54
CA LEU A 22 -10.13 19.07 28.08
C LEU A 22 -10.10 17.61 27.57
N ALA A 23 -9.27 16.75 28.16
CA ALA A 23 -9.18 15.33 27.83
C ALA A 23 -10.52 14.61 28.00
N GLY A 24 -11.29 14.92 29.06
CA GLY A 24 -12.62 14.35 29.28
C GLY A 24 -13.67 14.69 28.21
N ARG A 25 -13.40 15.66 27.33
CA ARG A 25 -14.27 16.00 26.18
C ARG A 25 -13.83 15.33 24.87
N LEU A 26 -12.68 14.67 24.86
CA LEU A 26 -12.10 13.99 23.71
C LEU A 26 -12.49 12.51 23.72
N ARG A 27 -12.35 11.84 22.57
CA ARG A 27 -12.52 10.38 22.50
C ARG A 27 -11.39 9.68 23.28
N PRO A 28 -11.67 8.56 23.96
CA PRO A 28 -10.63 7.77 24.63
C PRO A 28 -9.51 7.40 23.66
N GLY A 29 -8.25 7.52 24.10
CA GLY A 29 -7.07 7.19 23.29
C GLY A 29 -6.73 8.17 22.18
N PHE A 30 -7.44 9.31 22.07
CA PHE A 30 -7.12 10.31 21.04
C PHE A 30 -5.79 11.04 21.32
N VAL A 31 -5.55 11.41 22.58
CA VAL A 31 -4.29 12.01 23.06
C VAL A 31 -4.09 11.61 24.53
N ASP A 32 -2.86 11.31 24.90
CA ASP A 32 -2.49 10.99 26.28
C ASP A 32 -2.52 12.24 27.17
N LEU A 33 -2.98 12.08 28.42
CA LEU A 33 -3.11 13.20 29.35
C LEU A 33 -1.78 13.92 29.58
N GLU A 34 -0.70 13.16 29.75
CA GLU A 34 0.66 13.68 29.97
C GLU A 34 1.14 14.56 28.80
N GLU A 35 0.76 14.21 27.57
CA GLU A 35 1.12 14.98 26.39
C GLU A 35 0.33 16.30 26.32
N LEU A 36 -0.93 16.27 26.73
CA LEU A 36 -1.77 17.47 26.84
C LEU A 36 -1.27 18.39 27.97
N GLU A 37 -0.84 17.82 29.10
CA GLU A 37 -0.20 18.56 30.19
C GLU A 37 1.09 19.23 29.71
N ALA A 38 1.92 18.53 28.94
CA ALA A 38 3.16 19.08 28.38
C ALA A 38 2.90 20.29 27.46
N ASP A 39 1.93 20.20 26.53
CA ASP A 39 1.50 21.35 25.71
C ASP A 39 1.00 22.51 26.60
N GLY A 40 0.29 22.19 27.68
CA GLY A 40 -0.18 23.15 28.67
C GLY A 40 0.92 23.88 29.43
N PHE A 41 1.95 23.15 29.86
CA PHE A 41 3.11 23.68 30.56
C PHE A 41 3.97 24.55 29.65
N GLU A 42 4.11 24.20 28.36
CA GLU A 42 4.75 25.08 27.40
C GLU A 42 4.01 26.43 27.29
N GLY A 43 2.68 26.39 27.32
CA GLY A 43 1.83 27.59 27.39
C GLY A 43 1.99 28.37 28.69
N LEU A 44 2.18 27.69 29.83
CA LEU A 44 2.43 28.31 31.13
C LEU A 44 3.74 29.07 31.15
N VAL A 45 4.83 28.46 30.66
CA VAL A 45 6.15 29.12 30.58
C VAL A 45 6.04 30.42 29.78
N LYS A 46 5.44 30.34 28.58
CA LYS A 46 5.19 31.52 27.75
C LYS A 46 4.30 32.56 28.45
N ALA A 47 3.29 32.11 29.21
CA ALA A 47 2.43 33.01 29.96
C ALA A 47 3.21 33.77 31.04
N LEU A 48 4.09 33.09 31.78
CA LEU A 48 4.90 33.70 32.84
C LEU A 48 5.94 34.69 32.29
N ASP A 49 6.50 34.40 31.12
CA ASP A 49 7.46 35.29 30.45
C ASP A 49 6.78 36.58 29.94
N ASP A 50 5.59 36.46 29.33
CA ASP A 50 4.89 37.58 28.67
C ASP A 50 3.88 38.30 29.58
N TYR A 51 3.71 37.87 30.83
CA TYR A 51 2.65 38.39 31.71
C TYR A 51 2.90 39.86 32.12
N ASP A 52 1.83 40.64 32.03
CA ASP A 52 1.79 42.03 32.47
C ASP A 52 0.69 42.21 33.51
N SER A 53 1.10 42.49 34.76
CA SER A 53 0.21 42.69 35.90
C SER A 53 -0.77 43.85 35.75
N ALA A 54 -0.51 44.80 34.85
CA ALA A 54 -1.43 45.91 34.59
C ALA A 54 -2.66 45.47 33.78
N LYS A 55 -2.61 44.33 33.09
CA LYS A 55 -3.68 43.84 32.20
C LYS A 55 -4.71 42.95 32.90
N GLY A 56 -4.48 42.59 34.16
CA GLY A 56 -5.41 41.77 34.95
C GLY A 56 -4.69 40.68 35.75
N PRO A 57 -5.46 39.76 36.36
CA PRO A 57 -4.92 38.71 37.23
C PRO A 57 -4.18 37.60 36.46
N LEU A 58 -3.16 37.02 37.10
CA LEU A 58 -2.27 36.01 36.50
C LEU A 58 -2.97 34.69 36.20
N THR A 59 -3.73 34.13 37.15
CA THR A 59 -4.31 32.77 37.00
C THR A 59 -5.25 32.66 35.79
N PRO A 60 -6.22 33.59 35.56
CA PRO A 60 -7.05 33.53 34.36
C PRO A 60 -6.25 33.68 33.06
N TYR A 61 -5.19 34.48 33.07
CA TYR A 61 -4.30 34.64 31.92
C TYR A 61 -3.56 33.33 31.60
N VAL A 62 -2.99 32.68 32.61
CA VAL A 62 -2.35 31.36 32.51
C VAL A 62 -3.32 30.32 31.95
N VAL A 63 -4.53 30.22 32.49
CA VAL A 63 -5.55 29.26 32.03
C VAL A 63 -5.84 29.44 30.53
N VAL A 64 -6.04 30.68 30.08
CA VAL A 64 -6.31 30.98 28.66
C VAL A 64 -5.11 30.59 27.78
N ARG A 65 -3.89 30.91 28.22
CA ARG A 65 -2.67 30.68 27.43
C ARG A 65 -2.31 29.20 27.34
N SER A 66 -2.34 28.48 28.45
CA SER A 66 -2.11 27.04 28.53
C SER A 66 -3.16 26.25 27.76
N ARG A 67 -4.45 26.58 27.91
CA ARG A 67 -5.52 25.96 27.11
C ARG A 67 -5.34 26.22 25.61
N GLY A 68 -4.91 27.42 25.23
CA GLY A 68 -4.60 27.76 23.84
C GLY A 68 -3.48 26.88 23.27
N ALA A 69 -2.39 26.70 24.04
CA ALA A 69 -1.26 25.85 23.66
C ALA A 69 -1.69 24.38 23.49
N MET A 70 -2.48 23.84 24.42
CA MET A 70 -3.09 22.51 24.30
C MET A 70 -3.93 22.35 23.03
N ILE A 71 -4.82 23.31 22.74
CA ILE A 71 -5.66 23.27 21.53
C ILE A 71 -4.80 23.31 20.27
N ASP A 72 -3.75 24.12 20.25
CA ASP A 72 -2.83 24.18 19.12
C ASP A 72 -2.01 22.89 18.97
N GLY A 73 -1.65 22.23 20.08
CA GLY A 73 -1.10 20.87 20.10
C GLY A 73 -2.03 19.83 19.49
N LEU A 74 -3.29 19.79 19.93
CA LEU A 74 -4.33 18.93 19.37
C LEU A 74 -4.51 19.18 17.86
N ARG A 75 -4.47 20.43 17.43
CA ARG A 75 -4.59 20.80 16.01
C ARG A 75 -3.45 20.27 15.14
N ARG A 76 -2.23 20.14 15.67
CA ARG A 76 -1.08 19.58 14.93
C ARG A 76 -1.26 18.09 14.64
N LYS A 77 -1.95 17.35 15.52
CA LYS A 77 -2.16 15.90 15.43
C LYS A 77 -3.43 15.50 14.67
N THR A 78 -4.35 16.44 14.56
CA THR A 78 -5.64 16.28 13.89
C THR A 78 -5.46 16.19 12.37
N MET A 79 -6.06 15.17 11.74
CA MET A 79 -6.01 14.99 10.27
C MET A 79 -7.11 15.75 9.55
N THR A 80 -8.23 16.06 10.22
CA THR A 80 -9.33 16.78 9.57
C THR A 80 -9.09 18.29 9.49
N SER A 81 -9.49 18.88 8.36
CA SER A 81 -9.46 20.33 8.20
C SER A 81 -10.47 21.03 9.13
N ARG A 82 -10.24 22.31 9.45
CA ARG A 82 -11.19 23.14 10.20
C ARG A 82 -12.59 23.16 9.57
N ARG A 83 -12.67 23.17 8.23
CA ARG A 83 -13.92 23.15 7.48
C ARG A 83 -14.63 21.80 7.63
N ALA A 84 -13.89 20.69 7.62
CA ALA A 84 -14.45 19.36 7.83
C ALA A 84 -15.06 19.21 9.23
N ARG A 85 -14.38 19.70 10.27
CA ARG A 85 -14.92 19.73 11.65
C ARG A 85 -16.17 20.60 11.79
N ALA A 86 -16.17 21.78 11.17
CA ALA A 86 -17.34 22.66 11.15
C ALA A 86 -18.55 22.00 10.45
N ALA A 87 -18.30 21.10 9.49
CA ALA A 87 -19.31 20.30 8.81
C ALA A 87 -19.70 19.00 9.57
N GLY A 88 -19.18 18.78 10.78
CA GLY A 88 -19.49 17.60 11.59
C GLY A 88 -18.76 16.32 11.17
N ILE A 89 -17.74 16.41 10.30
CA ILE A 89 -16.91 15.26 9.93
C ILE A 89 -16.01 14.91 11.13
N ALA A 90 -16.17 13.70 11.65
CA ALA A 90 -15.37 13.19 12.75
C ALA A 90 -13.91 12.92 12.32
N GLU A 91 -12.99 12.94 13.29
CA GLU A 91 -11.62 12.45 13.06
C GLU A 91 -11.66 10.98 12.61
N PRO A 92 -10.90 10.63 11.55
CA PRO A 92 -10.74 9.25 11.16
C PRO A 92 -9.97 8.50 12.24
N GLU A 93 -10.40 7.27 12.51
CA GLU A 93 -9.63 6.35 13.34
C GLU A 93 -8.48 5.77 12.50
N VAL A 94 -7.25 5.94 12.98
CA VAL A 94 -6.07 5.39 12.30
C VAL A 94 -5.81 4.01 12.86
N LEU A 95 -6.07 2.99 12.05
CA LEU A 95 -5.79 1.59 12.38
C LEU A 95 -4.41 1.21 11.86
N SER A 96 -3.69 0.41 12.64
CA SER A 96 -2.46 -0.24 12.17
C SER A 96 -2.79 -1.20 11.04
N LEU A 97 -1.93 -1.25 10.02
CA LEU A 97 -2.03 -2.24 8.94
C LEU A 97 -1.90 -3.68 9.45
N GLU A 98 -1.30 -3.88 10.63
CA GLU A 98 -1.18 -5.19 11.27
C GLU A 98 -2.41 -5.57 12.10
N HIS A 99 -3.39 -4.69 12.23
CA HIS A 99 -4.62 -4.95 12.97
C HIS A 99 -5.34 -6.18 12.41
N GLU A 100 -5.70 -7.10 13.30
CA GLU A 100 -6.38 -8.35 12.97
C GLU A 100 -7.87 -8.08 12.75
N VAL A 101 -8.36 -8.36 11.53
CA VAL A 101 -9.76 -8.13 11.13
C VAL A 101 -10.61 -9.40 11.21
N ASP A 102 -9.97 -10.57 11.18
CA ASP A 102 -10.56 -11.90 11.34
C ASP A 102 -9.44 -12.90 11.74
N GLU A 103 -9.78 -14.13 12.13
CA GLU A 103 -8.82 -15.14 12.64
C GLU A 103 -7.55 -15.29 11.78
N GLY A 104 -6.48 -14.63 12.21
CA GLY A 104 -5.18 -14.59 11.54
C GLY A 104 -5.13 -13.81 10.23
N VAL A 105 -6.14 -12.98 9.92
CA VAL A 105 -6.20 -12.09 8.75
C VAL A 105 -5.94 -10.66 9.22
N ARG A 106 -4.94 -10.00 8.63
CA ARG A 106 -4.59 -8.62 8.98
C ARG A 106 -5.18 -7.64 7.97
N LEU A 107 -5.32 -6.38 8.36
CA LEU A 107 -5.82 -5.30 7.50
C LEU A 107 -5.01 -5.19 6.19
N MET A 108 -3.68 -5.32 6.26
CA MET A 108 -2.81 -5.33 5.08
C MET A 108 -3.05 -6.48 4.10
N ASP A 109 -3.68 -7.58 4.54
CA ASP A 109 -3.97 -8.72 3.67
C ASP A 109 -5.26 -8.52 2.86
N VAL A 110 -6.11 -7.56 3.28
CA VAL A 110 -7.43 -7.30 2.67
C VAL A 110 -7.44 -6.03 1.82
N ILE A 111 -6.60 -5.04 2.14
CA ILE A 111 -6.55 -3.79 1.39
C ILE A 111 -5.98 -4.02 -0.02
N VAL A 112 -6.78 -3.72 -1.04
CA VAL A 112 -6.36 -3.72 -2.45
C VAL A 112 -5.66 -2.39 -2.77
N ASP A 113 -4.49 -2.46 -3.41
CA ASP A 113 -3.86 -1.27 -3.99
C ASP A 113 -4.51 -0.94 -5.35
N PRO A 114 -5.30 0.15 -5.44
CA PRO A 114 -6.00 0.49 -6.68
C PRO A 114 -5.05 0.97 -7.78
N THR A 115 -3.80 1.27 -7.46
CA THR A 115 -2.77 1.68 -8.42
C THR A 115 -1.90 0.51 -8.89
N SER A 116 -2.05 -0.66 -8.28
CA SER A 116 -1.27 -1.83 -8.69
C SER A 116 -1.70 -2.31 -10.08
N PRO A 117 -0.74 -2.61 -10.98
CA PRO A 117 -1.07 -3.12 -12.30
C PRO A 117 -1.72 -4.49 -12.17
N THR A 118 -2.72 -4.74 -13.01
CA THR A 118 -3.32 -6.07 -13.10
C THR A 118 -2.28 -7.11 -13.54
N PRO A 119 -2.47 -8.41 -13.25
CA PRO A 119 -1.55 -9.45 -13.71
C PRO A 119 -1.34 -9.44 -15.23
N GLU A 120 -2.37 -9.10 -16.00
CA GLU A 120 -2.31 -8.95 -17.46
C GLU A 120 -1.42 -7.76 -17.87
N GLU A 121 -1.63 -6.59 -17.27
CA GLU A 121 -0.82 -5.38 -17.52
C GLU A 121 0.64 -5.55 -17.08
N ALA A 122 0.88 -6.18 -15.93
CA ALA A 122 2.22 -6.50 -15.45
C ALA A 122 2.94 -7.46 -16.42
N SER A 123 2.22 -8.41 -17.00
CA SER A 123 2.75 -9.34 -18.00
C SER A 123 3.10 -8.62 -19.31
N LEU A 124 2.23 -7.71 -19.78
CA LEU A 124 2.48 -6.89 -20.97
C LEU A 124 3.69 -5.95 -20.77
N SER A 125 3.77 -5.32 -19.61
CA SER A 125 4.87 -4.42 -19.24
C SER A 125 6.22 -5.15 -19.14
N THR A 126 6.23 -6.37 -18.59
CA THR A 126 7.43 -7.22 -18.48
C THR A 126 7.86 -7.82 -19.83
N ALA A 127 6.91 -8.06 -20.75
CA ALA A 127 7.22 -8.56 -22.09
C ALA A 127 7.79 -7.45 -23.01
N ALA A 128 7.50 -6.18 -22.73
CA ALA A 128 7.88 -5.07 -23.59
C ALA A 128 9.41 -4.94 -23.86
N PRO A 129 10.32 -5.13 -22.88
CA PRO A 129 11.76 -5.09 -23.14
C PRO A 129 12.24 -6.19 -24.08
N ALA A 130 11.75 -7.42 -23.90
CA ALA A 130 12.10 -8.56 -24.75
C ALA A 130 11.56 -8.40 -26.18
N VAL A 131 10.33 -7.90 -26.31
CA VAL A 131 9.75 -7.57 -27.63
C VAL A 131 10.55 -6.47 -28.31
N ARG A 132 10.93 -5.41 -27.58
CA ARG A 132 11.72 -4.30 -28.11
C ARG A 132 13.12 -4.73 -28.56
N SER A 133 13.83 -5.54 -27.78
CA SER A 133 15.18 -6.01 -28.15
C SER A 133 15.14 -6.91 -29.40
N GLU A 134 14.19 -7.83 -29.48
CA GLU A 134 14.01 -8.69 -30.65
C GLU A 134 13.59 -7.89 -31.89
N LEU A 135 12.66 -6.94 -31.76
CA LEU A 135 12.31 -6.04 -32.87
C LEU A 135 13.53 -5.26 -33.38
N ALA A 136 14.34 -4.72 -32.47
CA ALA A 136 15.54 -3.96 -32.82
C ALA A 136 16.57 -4.82 -33.59
N SER A 137 16.65 -6.13 -33.30
CA SER A 137 17.52 -7.07 -34.01
C SER A 137 17.07 -7.40 -35.43
N LEU A 138 15.81 -7.14 -35.78
CA LEU A 138 15.26 -7.47 -37.10
C LEU A 138 15.68 -6.42 -38.15
N PRO A 139 15.83 -6.83 -39.42
CA PRO A 139 15.92 -5.89 -40.53
C PRO A 139 14.74 -4.89 -40.53
N LYS A 140 14.99 -3.62 -40.86
CA LYS A 140 13.98 -2.54 -40.87
C LYS A 140 12.71 -2.90 -41.67
N ARG A 141 12.87 -3.67 -42.73
CA ARG A 141 11.75 -4.18 -43.54
C ARG A 141 10.83 -5.13 -42.76
N HIS A 142 11.38 -6.05 -41.96
CA HIS A 142 10.60 -6.94 -41.11
C HIS A 142 9.93 -6.19 -39.95
N GLN A 143 10.61 -5.20 -39.37
CA GLN A 143 10.00 -4.33 -38.34
C GLN A 143 8.74 -3.64 -38.90
N ARG A 144 8.84 -3.04 -40.10
CA ARG A 144 7.70 -2.41 -40.78
C ARG A 144 6.55 -3.37 -41.05
N ILE A 145 6.82 -4.58 -41.54
CA ILE A 145 5.80 -5.61 -41.77
C ILE A 145 5.04 -5.93 -40.48
N LEU A 146 5.75 -6.09 -39.36
CA LEU A 146 5.15 -6.38 -38.06
C LEU A 146 4.31 -5.21 -37.53
N VAL A 147 4.78 -3.97 -37.68
CA VAL A 147 4.00 -2.77 -37.32
C VAL A 147 2.71 -2.69 -38.14
N LEU A 148 2.79 -2.86 -39.46
CA LEU A 148 1.62 -2.86 -40.34
C LEU A 148 0.61 -3.96 -39.96
N ARG A 149 1.11 -5.13 -39.58
CA ARG A 149 0.26 -6.27 -39.22
C ARG A 149 -0.41 -6.14 -37.86
N PHE A 150 0.33 -5.73 -36.83
CA PHE A 150 -0.10 -5.82 -35.42
C PHE A 150 -0.54 -4.49 -34.80
N LEU A 151 -0.08 -3.35 -35.34
CA LEU A 151 -0.49 -2.01 -34.86
C LEU A 151 -1.47 -1.32 -35.79
N HIS A 152 -1.44 -1.65 -37.09
CA HIS A 152 -2.34 -1.06 -38.08
C HIS A 152 -3.37 -2.04 -38.66
N ASP A 153 -3.43 -3.27 -38.13
CA ASP A 153 -4.36 -4.34 -38.52
C ASP A 153 -4.50 -4.58 -40.04
N ARG A 154 -3.45 -4.27 -40.81
CA ARG A 154 -3.48 -4.45 -42.27
C ARG A 154 -3.54 -5.94 -42.61
N PRO A 155 -4.38 -6.36 -43.57
CA PRO A 155 -4.49 -7.76 -43.96
C PRO A 155 -3.19 -8.21 -44.65
N ARG A 156 -2.85 -9.49 -44.47
CA ARG A 156 -1.61 -10.08 -45.01
C ARG A 156 -1.45 -9.89 -46.52
N THR A 157 -2.55 -9.90 -47.26
CA THR A 157 -2.59 -9.69 -48.71
C THR A 157 -2.16 -8.29 -49.10
N GLU A 158 -2.62 -7.27 -48.38
CA GLU A 158 -2.27 -5.87 -48.63
C GLU A 158 -0.82 -5.58 -48.23
N ILE A 159 -0.36 -6.08 -47.08
CA ILE A 159 1.04 -5.91 -46.67
C ILE A 159 1.98 -6.60 -47.66
N ALA A 160 1.63 -7.81 -48.09
CA ALA A 160 2.40 -8.57 -49.08
C ALA A 160 2.51 -7.83 -50.42
N ALA A 161 1.41 -7.25 -50.91
CA ALA A 161 1.39 -6.45 -52.13
C ALA A 161 2.21 -5.16 -51.98
N ALA A 162 2.05 -4.42 -50.88
CA ALA A 162 2.77 -3.18 -50.61
C ALA A 162 4.28 -3.37 -50.45
N GLU A 163 4.68 -4.50 -49.85
CA GLU A 163 6.09 -4.84 -49.66
C GLU A 163 6.65 -5.67 -50.83
N GLY A 164 5.87 -5.99 -51.87
CA GLY A 164 6.34 -6.76 -53.03
C GLY A 164 6.86 -8.16 -52.69
N ILE A 165 6.24 -8.84 -51.72
CA ILE A 165 6.60 -10.20 -51.28
C ILE A 165 5.39 -11.13 -51.36
N PRO A 166 5.59 -12.44 -51.60
CA PRO A 166 4.48 -13.39 -51.53
C PRO A 166 3.96 -13.54 -50.11
N VAL A 167 2.64 -13.75 -49.96
CA VAL A 167 1.96 -13.91 -48.66
C VAL A 167 2.59 -15.03 -47.81
N SER A 168 3.03 -16.11 -48.45
CA SER A 168 3.73 -17.23 -47.79
C SER A 168 5.01 -16.79 -47.06
N ARG A 169 5.75 -15.83 -47.63
CA ARG A 169 6.97 -15.29 -47.02
C ARG A 169 6.67 -14.39 -45.83
N LEU A 170 5.59 -13.61 -45.90
CA LEU A 170 5.11 -12.80 -44.77
C LEU A 170 4.69 -13.68 -43.58
N VAL A 171 3.95 -14.77 -43.82
CA VAL A 171 3.58 -15.75 -42.79
C VAL A 171 4.82 -16.37 -42.14
N LEU A 172 5.87 -16.66 -42.90
CA LEU A 172 7.11 -17.19 -42.36
C LEU A 172 7.86 -16.18 -41.47
N ILE A 173 7.84 -14.89 -41.85
CA ILE A 173 8.41 -13.80 -41.04
C ILE A 173 7.64 -13.67 -39.72
N GLU A 174 6.30 -13.65 -39.77
CA GLU A 174 5.45 -13.63 -38.57
C GLU A 174 5.75 -14.82 -37.64
N LYS A 175 5.81 -16.04 -38.22
CA LYS A 175 6.08 -17.27 -37.47
C LYS A 175 7.44 -17.21 -36.78
N ARG A 176 8.50 -16.87 -37.52
CA ARG A 176 9.86 -16.80 -36.98
C ARG A 176 9.99 -15.76 -35.87
N PHE A 177 9.29 -14.63 -35.98
CA PHE A 177 9.25 -13.63 -34.93
C PHE A 177 8.53 -14.14 -33.68
N ARG A 178 7.37 -14.78 -33.85
CA ARG A 178 6.62 -15.39 -32.73
C ARG A 178 7.43 -16.48 -32.02
N ASP A 179 8.15 -17.31 -32.76
CA ASP A 179 8.98 -18.37 -32.20
C ASP A 179 10.13 -17.81 -31.36
N ARG A 180 10.65 -16.61 -31.69
CA ARG A 180 11.68 -15.91 -30.90
C ARG A 180 11.13 -15.21 -29.67
N LEU A 181 9.93 -14.64 -29.75
CA LEU A 181 9.27 -14.01 -28.61
C LEU A 181 8.66 -15.01 -27.62
N ARG A 182 8.52 -16.27 -28.03
CA ARG A 182 8.02 -17.30 -27.14
C ARG A 182 9.00 -17.46 -25.99
N PRO A 183 8.58 -17.25 -24.72
CA PRO A 183 9.48 -17.42 -23.59
C PRO A 183 10.02 -18.86 -23.62
N PRO A 184 11.31 -19.07 -23.33
CA PRO A 184 11.84 -20.42 -23.16
C PRO A 184 10.99 -21.09 -22.08
N ARG A 185 10.44 -22.27 -22.38
CA ARG A 185 9.76 -23.09 -21.37
C ARG A 185 10.84 -23.50 -20.37
N PRO A 186 10.86 -22.98 -19.12
CA PRO A 186 11.90 -23.38 -18.19
C PRO A 186 11.68 -24.86 -17.84
N ALA A 187 12.76 -25.62 -17.85
CA ALA A 187 12.80 -27.05 -17.50
C ALA A 187 12.46 -27.34 -16.01
N ASP A 188 12.05 -26.32 -15.24
CA ASP A 188 11.80 -26.37 -13.79
C ASP A 188 10.32 -26.61 -13.43
N THR A 189 9.55 -27.28 -14.28
CA THR A 189 8.19 -27.75 -13.93
C THR A 189 8.17 -28.78 -12.78
N ASP A 190 9.35 -29.23 -12.32
CA ASP A 190 9.50 -30.23 -11.24
C ASP A 190 9.53 -29.66 -9.81
N GLN A 191 9.48 -28.33 -9.61
CA GLN A 191 9.72 -27.77 -8.27
C GLN A 191 8.48 -27.73 -7.35
N LEU A 192 7.27 -27.61 -7.89
CA LEU A 192 6.04 -27.57 -7.08
C LEU A 192 5.32 -28.91 -7.10
N THR A 193 5.09 -29.46 -5.92
CA THR A 193 4.27 -30.67 -5.74
C THR A 193 2.81 -30.38 -6.03
N GLU A 194 2.02 -31.40 -6.40
CA GLU A 194 0.56 -31.26 -6.63
C GLU A 194 -0.17 -30.57 -5.47
N LYS A 195 0.27 -30.86 -4.23
CA LYS A 195 -0.29 -30.25 -3.02
C LYS A 195 0.02 -28.76 -2.90
N GLU A 196 1.24 -28.35 -3.25
CA GLU A 196 1.63 -26.93 -3.28
C GLU A 196 0.91 -26.18 -4.40
N LEU A 197 0.72 -26.83 -5.55
CA LEU A 197 0.01 -26.26 -6.68
C LEU A 197 -1.48 -26.05 -6.36
N ALA A 198 -2.11 -26.96 -5.62
CA ALA A 198 -3.47 -26.78 -5.12
C ALA A 198 -3.61 -25.57 -4.18
N VAL A 199 -2.67 -25.39 -3.25
CA VAL A 199 -2.62 -24.21 -2.37
C VAL A 199 -2.41 -22.92 -3.16
N LEU A 200 -1.55 -22.97 -4.19
CA LEU A 200 -1.28 -21.83 -5.06
C LEU A 200 -2.51 -21.43 -5.90
N ARG A 201 -3.31 -22.40 -6.38
CA ARG A 201 -4.59 -22.15 -7.07
C ARG A 201 -5.60 -21.47 -6.17
N LEU A 202 -5.85 -22.02 -4.99
CA LEU A 202 -6.80 -21.45 -4.03
C LEU A 202 -6.38 -20.04 -3.60
N ALA A 203 -5.07 -19.80 -3.45
CA ALA A 203 -4.57 -18.45 -3.18
C ALA A 203 -4.76 -17.49 -4.38
N ALA A 204 -4.71 -17.99 -5.62
CA ALA A 204 -5.01 -17.18 -6.81
C ALA A 204 -6.50 -16.82 -6.91
N GLU A 205 -7.38 -17.68 -6.38
CA GLU A 205 -8.82 -17.42 -6.22
C GLU A 205 -9.13 -16.48 -5.05
N GLY A 206 -8.11 -16.00 -4.32
CA GLY A 206 -8.26 -15.07 -3.20
C GLY A 206 -8.46 -15.72 -1.83
N ALA A 207 -8.37 -17.04 -1.72
CA ALA A 207 -8.61 -17.73 -0.46
C ALA A 207 -7.55 -17.40 0.60
N SER A 208 -8.00 -17.15 1.83
CA SER A 208 -7.13 -17.00 3.00
C SER A 208 -6.43 -18.32 3.35
N ALA A 209 -5.44 -18.28 4.26
CA ALA A 209 -4.79 -19.51 4.72
C ALA A 209 -5.78 -20.46 5.44
N ALA A 210 -6.75 -19.89 6.17
CA ALA A 210 -7.79 -20.63 6.87
C ALA A 210 -8.80 -21.24 5.91
N GLU A 211 -9.23 -20.48 4.91
CA GLU A 211 -10.14 -20.98 3.86
C GLU A 211 -9.49 -22.06 3.02
N THR A 212 -8.23 -21.86 2.62
CA THR A 212 -7.44 -22.89 1.91
C THR A 212 -7.32 -24.17 2.76
N ALA A 213 -7.10 -24.05 4.07
CA ALA A 213 -7.01 -25.19 4.97
C ALA A 213 -8.33 -25.96 5.07
N LYS A 214 -9.47 -25.24 5.13
CA LYS A 214 -10.82 -25.83 5.06
C LYS A 214 -11.04 -26.56 3.72
N SER A 215 -10.72 -25.91 2.60
CA SER A 215 -10.91 -26.46 1.24
C SER A 215 -10.05 -27.71 0.97
N VAL A 216 -8.80 -27.71 1.40
CA VAL A 216 -7.87 -28.84 1.22
C VAL A 216 -7.98 -29.87 2.35
N ARG A 217 -8.87 -29.64 3.35
CA ARG A 217 -9.06 -30.47 4.56
C ARG A 217 -7.73 -30.77 5.28
N ARG A 218 -6.93 -29.74 5.52
CA ARG A 218 -5.64 -29.80 6.23
C ARG A 218 -5.63 -28.83 7.41
N ARG A 219 -4.67 -29.01 8.34
CA ARG A 219 -4.46 -28.05 9.44
C ARG A 219 -3.95 -26.71 8.86
N LEU A 220 -4.40 -25.59 9.44
CA LEU A 220 -3.99 -24.23 9.06
C LEU A 220 -2.47 -24.08 9.00
N GLU A 221 -1.77 -24.62 9.99
CA GLU A 221 -0.31 -24.55 10.08
C GLU A 221 0.41 -25.28 8.93
N THR A 222 -0.17 -26.37 8.43
CA THR A 222 0.34 -27.05 7.23
C THR A 222 0.23 -26.17 5.99
N VAL A 223 -0.87 -25.45 5.83
CA VAL A 223 -1.07 -24.51 4.71
C VAL A 223 -0.11 -23.32 4.83
N LYS A 224 0.06 -22.76 6.02
CA LYS A 224 1.05 -21.69 6.27
C LYS A 224 2.46 -22.15 5.86
N SER A 225 2.87 -23.36 6.27
CA SER A 225 4.16 -23.96 5.88
C SER A 225 4.28 -24.18 4.37
N GLN A 226 3.22 -24.66 3.71
CA GLN A 226 3.18 -24.84 2.26
C GLN A 226 3.30 -23.50 1.51
N ARG A 227 2.63 -22.44 1.96
CA ARG A 227 2.76 -21.09 1.38
C ARG A 227 4.19 -20.57 1.48
N CYS A 228 4.86 -20.74 2.62
CA CYS A 228 6.28 -20.37 2.77
C CYS A 228 7.18 -21.13 1.80
N ARG A 229 6.98 -22.45 1.63
CA ARG A 229 7.75 -23.25 0.65
C ARG A 229 7.49 -22.81 -0.78
N ILE A 230 6.24 -22.49 -1.14
CA ILE A 230 5.89 -21.98 -2.47
C ILE A 230 6.63 -20.66 -2.74
N ILE A 231 6.60 -19.73 -1.80
CA ILE A 231 7.31 -18.44 -1.91
C ILE A 231 8.81 -18.68 -2.12
N ALA A 232 9.42 -19.56 -1.31
CA ALA A 232 10.84 -19.88 -1.41
C ALA A 232 11.20 -20.53 -2.76
N LYS A 233 10.43 -21.55 -3.19
CA LYS A 233 10.63 -22.28 -4.46
C LYS A 233 10.45 -21.37 -5.67
N LEU A 234 9.45 -20.49 -5.65
CA LEU A 234 9.21 -19.55 -6.74
C LEU A 234 10.14 -18.33 -6.69
N ARG A 235 10.92 -18.18 -5.61
CA ARG A 235 11.73 -16.99 -5.29
C ARG A 235 10.88 -15.71 -5.30
N ALA A 236 9.66 -15.83 -4.80
CA ALA A 236 8.72 -14.74 -4.69
C ALA A 236 8.99 -13.90 -3.42
N ARG A 237 8.52 -12.65 -3.40
CA ARG A 237 8.62 -11.79 -2.20
C ARG A 237 7.49 -12.03 -1.21
N ASN A 238 6.32 -12.42 -1.70
CA ASN A 238 5.12 -12.72 -0.92
C ASN A 238 4.20 -13.65 -1.73
N MET A 239 3.07 -14.07 -1.16
CA MET A 239 2.17 -15.02 -1.83
C MET A 239 1.52 -14.44 -3.09
N MET A 240 1.16 -13.16 -3.10
CA MET A 240 0.62 -12.51 -4.31
C MET A 240 1.64 -12.50 -5.46
N ASN A 241 2.89 -12.19 -5.16
CA ASN A 241 3.98 -12.25 -6.12
C ASN A 241 4.20 -13.70 -6.60
N ALA A 242 4.07 -14.69 -5.72
CA ALA A 242 4.10 -16.10 -6.11
C ALA A 242 2.98 -16.46 -7.11
N VAL A 243 1.75 -15.96 -6.91
CA VAL A 243 0.63 -16.12 -7.86
C VAL A 243 0.95 -15.44 -9.19
N ALA A 244 1.41 -14.19 -9.19
CA ALA A 244 1.76 -13.48 -10.42
C ALA A 244 2.86 -14.21 -11.22
N ILE A 245 3.93 -14.64 -10.54
CA ILE A 245 4.99 -15.46 -11.13
C ILE A 245 4.42 -16.76 -11.72
N SER A 246 3.44 -17.38 -11.06
CA SER A 246 2.87 -18.65 -11.52
C SER A 246 2.05 -18.52 -12.81
N TYR A 247 1.35 -17.40 -13.03
CA TYR A 247 0.71 -17.09 -14.31
C TYR A 247 1.74 -16.80 -15.41
N GLN A 248 2.77 -15.99 -15.10
CA GLN A 248 3.87 -15.70 -16.04
C GLN A 248 4.59 -16.98 -16.49
N ARG A 249 4.76 -17.95 -15.59
CA ARG A 249 5.39 -19.26 -15.87
C ARG A 249 4.42 -20.29 -16.46
N GLY A 250 3.13 -19.98 -16.60
CA GLY A 250 2.10 -20.89 -17.11
C GLY A 250 1.82 -22.10 -16.20
N LEU A 251 2.12 -21.98 -14.91
CA LEU A 251 1.81 -22.99 -13.88
C LEU A 251 0.32 -22.93 -13.49
N LEU A 252 -0.24 -21.73 -13.49
CA LEU A 252 -1.67 -21.47 -13.41
C LEU A 252 -2.21 -21.03 -14.77
N ARG A 253 -3.50 -21.24 -14.99
CA ARG A 253 -4.25 -20.85 -16.19
C ARG A 253 -5.44 -20.01 -15.80
#